data_AF-A0AA49GNT9-F1
#
_entry.id   AF-A0AA49GNT9-F1
#
_cell.length_a   1.000
_cell.length_b   1.000
_cell.length_c   1.000
_cell.angle_alpha   90.00
_cell.angle_beta   90.00
_cell.angle_gamma   90.00
#
_symmetry.space_group_name_H-M   'P 1'
#
loop_
_entity.id
_entity.type
_entity.pdbx_description
1 polymer ?
#
loop_
_entity_poly.entity_id
_entity_poly.type
_entity_poly.pdbx_seq_one_letter_code
_entity_poly.pdbx_strand_id
1 'polypeptide(L)'
;MLCRGKINADLYKTLHIETQSWGIEIVRTELKEIDPPKDVQETMNKVVKAENEKIAAIDSATAAETVADGVKRAKIKEAEGYKQSKILHAEGEAEAIKLVNEAADQYFVGNAQLLRKLEAMEASLSHNAKIVIPSGTELVNIIGEMAGIVPIEQKRLKNDLPIDRKHMAKLEKPILREPSRS
;
A
#
# COMPACT_ATOMS: atom_id res chain seq x y z
N MET A 1 4.07 -54.31 1.79
CA MET A 1 3.93 -55.46 0.86
C MET A 1 4.69 -55.27 -0.47
N LEU A 2 4.82 -54.03 -0.99
CA LEU A 2 5.46 -53.73 -2.28
C LEU A 2 6.97 -54.08 -2.40
N CYS A 3 7.75 -54.04 -1.32
CA CYS A 3 9.19 -54.34 -1.39
C CYS A 3 9.53 -55.85 -1.52
N ARG A 4 8.73 -56.76 -0.94
CA ARG A 4 9.02 -58.21 -0.97
C ARG A 4 8.94 -58.78 -2.38
N GLY A 5 7.95 -58.36 -3.17
CA GLY A 5 7.79 -58.82 -4.55
C GLY A 5 8.95 -58.41 -5.46
N LYS A 6 9.46 -57.18 -5.29
CA LYS A 6 10.58 -56.66 -6.09
C LYS A 6 11.91 -57.36 -5.76
N ILE A 7 12.20 -57.55 -4.47
CA ILE A 7 13.41 -58.26 -4.01
C ILE A 7 13.40 -59.72 -4.46
N ASN A 8 12.25 -60.41 -4.39
CA ASN A 8 12.16 -61.80 -4.83
C ASN A 8 12.39 -61.94 -6.34
N ALA A 9 11.89 -60.98 -7.14
CA ALA A 9 12.10 -60.97 -8.58
C ALA A 9 13.57 -60.71 -8.94
N ASP A 10 14.23 -59.78 -8.24
CA ASP A 10 15.65 -59.49 -8.45
C ASP A 10 16.53 -60.69 -8.06
N LEU A 11 16.22 -61.37 -6.94
CA LEU A 11 16.89 -62.62 -6.54
C LEU A 11 16.70 -63.75 -7.55
N TYR A 12 15.47 -63.95 -8.03
CA TYR A 12 15.17 -64.94 -9.07
C TYR A 12 16.00 -64.69 -10.33
N LYS A 13 16.07 -63.42 -10.77
CA LYS A 13 16.79 -63.04 -11.98
C LYS A 13 18.30 -63.34 -11.87
N THR A 14 18.93 -62.94 -10.77
CA THR A 14 20.37 -63.19 -10.56
C THR A 14 20.67 -64.68 -10.51
N LEU A 15 19.91 -65.43 -9.70
CA LEU A 15 20.13 -66.87 -9.55
C LEU A 15 19.87 -67.64 -10.85
N HIS A 16 18.84 -67.27 -11.61
CA HIS A 16 18.52 -67.92 -12.88
C HIS A 16 19.64 -67.77 -13.91
N ILE A 17 20.26 -66.59 -13.99
CA ILE A 17 21.38 -66.33 -14.92
C ILE A 17 22.60 -67.18 -14.55
N GLU A 18 22.90 -67.33 -13.26
CA GLU A 18 24.06 -68.10 -12.81
C GLU A 18 23.84 -69.61 -12.95
N THR A 19 22.64 -70.12 -12.62
CA THR A 19 22.35 -71.56 -12.66
C THR A 19 22.09 -72.12 -14.06
N GLN A 20 21.85 -71.26 -15.06
CA GLN A 20 21.77 -71.67 -16.47
C GLN A 20 23.06 -72.36 -16.95
N SER A 21 24.22 -71.92 -16.45
CA SER A 21 25.52 -72.52 -16.78
C SER A 21 25.70 -73.93 -16.21
N TRP A 22 24.94 -74.29 -15.17
CA TRP A 22 25.02 -75.56 -14.45
C TRP A 22 23.88 -76.53 -14.80
N GLY A 23 22.98 -76.14 -15.72
CA GLY A 23 21.85 -76.97 -16.15
C GLY A 23 20.75 -77.14 -15.10
N ILE A 24 20.66 -76.23 -14.12
CA ILE A 24 19.65 -76.26 -13.06
C ILE A 24 18.57 -75.20 -13.34
N GLU A 25 17.31 -75.63 -13.38
CA GLU A 25 16.15 -74.74 -13.55
C GLU A 25 15.52 -74.38 -12.19
N ILE A 26 15.39 -73.08 -11.92
CA ILE A 26 14.82 -72.56 -10.68
C ILE A 26 13.32 -72.33 -10.88
N VAL A 27 12.48 -73.01 -10.09
CA VAL A 27 11.01 -72.93 -10.20
C VAL A 27 10.41 -71.81 -9.34
N ARG A 28 10.97 -71.55 -8.14
CA ARG A 28 10.47 -70.52 -7.21
C ARG A 28 11.56 -70.12 -6.20
N THR A 29 11.65 -68.83 -5.93
CA THR A 29 12.51 -68.28 -4.86
C THR A 29 11.66 -67.63 -3.77
N GLU A 30 12.03 -67.88 -2.52
CA GLU A 30 11.41 -67.27 -1.34
C GLU A 30 12.48 -66.69 -0.44
N LEU A 31 12.34 -65.41 -0.08
CA LEU A 31 13.18 -64.81 0.93
C LEU A 31 12.74 -65.31 2.31
N LYS A 32 13.62 -66.04 2.99
CA LYS A 32 13.46 -66.33 4.42
C LYS A 32 13.80 -65.09 5.22
N GLU A 33 12.92 -64.76 6.16
CA GLU A 33 13.11 -63.70 7.14
C GLU A 33 14.11 -64.20 8.18
N ILE A 34 15.16 -63.41 8.43
CA ILE A 34 16.17 -63.70 9.46
C ILE A 34 16.12 -62.54 10.44
N ASP A 35 15.84 -62.86 11.70
CA ASP A 35 15.89 -61.87 12.76
C ASP A 35 17.35 -61.51 13.07
N PRO A 36 17.73 -60.22 12.99
CA PRO A 36 19.06 -59.81 13.42
C PRO A 36 19.23 -60.09 14.92
N PRO A 37 20.45 -60.39 15.40
CA PRO A 37 20.68 -60.62 16.82
C PRO A 37 20.32 -59.38 17.64
N LYS A 38 19.87 -59.59 18.90
CA LYS A 38 19.30 -58.54 19.77
C LYS A 38 20.23 -57.32 19.94
N ASP A 39 21.54 -57.54 20.02
CA ASP A 39 22.54 -56.47 20.19
C ASP A 39 22.56 -55.48 19.02
N VAL A 40 22.36 -55.98 17.79
CA VAL A 40 22.29 -55.14 16.58
C VAL A 40 20.97 -54.38 16.54
N GLN A 41 19.86 -55.03 16.93
CA GLN A 41 18.55 -54.37 17.01
C GLN A 41 18.55 -53.21 18.01
N GLU A 42 19.12 -53.42 19.20
CA GLU A 42 19.20 -52.36 20.22
C GLU A 42 20.04 -51.18 19.74
N THR A 43 21.17 -51.44 19.09
CA THR A 43 22.03 -50.39 18.53
C THR A 43 21.32 -49.61 17.44
N MET A 44 20.64 -50.32 16.53
CA MET A 44 19.84 -49.71 15.47
C MET A 44 18.70 -48.86 16.04
N ASN A 45 17.97 -49.38 17.03
CA ASN A 45 16.88 -48.64 17.68
C ASN A 45 17.39 -47.39 18.39
N LYS A 46 18.58 -47.42 19.01
CA LYS A 46 19.21 -46.25 19.61
C LYS A 46 19.58 -45.20 18.56
N VAL A 47 20.16 -45.61 17.43
CA VAL A 47 20.51 -44.69 16.32
C VAL A 47 19.26 -44.06 15.71
N VAL A 48 18.24 -44.87 15.44
CA VAL A 48 16.96 -44.40 14.87
C VAL A 48 16.26 -43.45 15.83
N LYS A 49 16.25 -43.77 17.13
CA LYS A 49 15.68 -42.89 18.15
C LYS A 49 16.40 -41.54 18.20
N ALA A 50 17.74 -41.53 18.22
CA ALA A 50 18.52 -40.30 18.24
C ALA A 50 18.29 -39.44 16.99
N GLU A 51 18.21 -40.06 15.81
CA GLU A 51 17.93 -39.32 14.57
C GLU A 51 16.50 -38.78 14.56
N ASN A 52 15.51 -39.55 15.00
CA ASN A 52 14.13 -39.08 15.13
C ASN A 52 14.01 -37.89 16.11
N GLU A 53 14.69 -37.95 17.25
CA GLU A 53 14.72 -36.85 18.22
C GLU A 53 15.35 -35.59 17.62
N LYS A 54 16.45 -35.74 16.86
CA LYS A 54 17.10 -34.63 16.14
C LYS A 54 16.17 -34.03 15.09
N ILE A 55 15.52 -34.85 14.26
CA ILE A 55 14.59 -34.40 13.23
C ILE A 55 13.41 -33.67 13.90
N ALA A 56 12.81 -34.25 14.94
CA ALA A 56 11.71 -33.64 15.66
C ALA A 56 12.08 -32.27 16.27
N ALA A 57 13.31 -32.13 16.79
CA ALA A 57 13.80 -30.86 17.32
C ALA A 57 13.96 -29.79 16.22
N ILE A 58 14.48 -30.18 15.05
CA ILE A 58 14.62 -29.29 13.89
C ILE A 58 13.23 -28.87 13.40
N ASP A 59 12.31 -29.82 13.20
CA ASP A 59 10.96 -29.55 12.73
C ASP A 59 10.22 -28.61 13.69
N SER A 60 10.36 -28.83 15.00
CA SER A 60 9.77 -27.95 16.01
C SER A 60 10.37 -26.54 15.97
N ALA A 61 11.68 -26.40 15.76
CA ALA A 61 12.33 -25.09 15.66
C ALA A 61 11.87 -24.34 14.41
N THR A 62 11.83 -25.02 13.26
CA THR A 62 11.34 -24.44 11.99
C THR A 62 9.86 -24.06 12.07
N ALA A 63 9.03 -24.86 12.75
CA ALA A 63 7.64 -24.53 12.99
C ALA A 63 7.50 -23.25 13.85
N ALA A 64 8.27 -23.15 14.93
CA ALA A 64 8.27 -21.97 15.80
C ALA A 64 8.73 -20.70 15.06
N GLU A 65 9.79 -20.79 14.25
CA GLU A 65 10.28 -19.69 13.42
C GLU A 65 9.19 -19.23 12.43
N THR A 66 8.57 -20.17 11.72
CA THR A 66 7.51 -19.88 10.73
C THR A 66 6.32 -19.17 11.37
N VAL A 67 5.92 -19.60 12.57
CA VAL A 67 4.83 -18.95 13.33
C VAL A 67 5.22 -17.54 13.74
N ALA A 68 6.43 -17.34 14.29
CA ALA A 68 6.92 -16.02 14.68
C ALA A 68 6.97 -15.04 13.49
N ASP A 69 7.46 -15.52 12.35
CA ASP A 69 7.51 -14.76 11.10
C ASP A 69 6.10 -14.42 10.58
N GLY A 70 5.18 -15.37 10.66
CA GLY A 70 3.76 -15.16 10.34
C GLY A 70 3.14 -14.06 11.20
N VAL A 71 3.36 -14.10 12.52
CA VAL A 71 2.87 -13.09 13.48
C VAL A 71 3.48 -11.71 13.18
N LYS A 72 4.78 -11.64 12.89
CA LYS A 72 5.46 -10.38 12.51
C LYS A 72 4.85 -9.78 11.26
N ARG A 73 4.68 -10.58 10.20
CA ARG A 73 4.08 -10.13 8.93
C ARG A 73 2.63 -9.69 9.11
N ALA A 74 1.85 -10.42 9.91
CA ALA A 74 0.47 -10.06 10.23
C ALA A 74 0.39 -8.69 10.92
N LYS A 75 1.22 -8.45 11.95
CA LYS A 75 1.27 -7.16 12.66
C LYS A 75 1.69 -5.99 11.77
N ILE A 76 2.66 -6.21 10.88
CA ILE A 76 3.08 -5.18 9.91
C ILE A 76 1.90 -4.83 9.00
N LYS A 77 1.26 -5.85 8.42
CA LYS A 77 0.12 -5.65 7.52
C LYS A 77 -1.07 -4.98 8.20
N GLU A 78 -1.32 -5.30 9.45
CA GLU A 78 -2.34 -4.64 10.27
C GLU A 78 -2.01 -3.15 10.49
N ALA A 79 -0.76 -2.83 10.86
CA ALA A 79 -0.31 -1.45 11.05
C ALA A 79 -0.35 -0.64 9.75
N GLU A 80 0.05 -1.23 8.63
CA GLU A 80 -0.04 -0.63 7.30
C GLU A 80 -1.50 -0.38 6.91
N GLY A 81 -2.39 -1.36 7.10
CA GLY A 81 -3.82 -1.23 6.86
C GLY A 81 -4.46 -0.13 7.70
N TYR A 82 -4.08 -0.03 8.98
CA TYR A 82 -4.56 1.04 9.87
C TYR A 82 -4.10 2.42 9.42
N LYS A 83 -2.83 2.57 9.05
CA LYS A 83 -2.29 3.82 8.49
C LYS A 83 -3.04 4.21 7.22
N GLN A 84 -3.21 3.27 6.30
CA GLN A 84 -3.86 3.52 5.02
C GLN A 84 -5.35 3.85 5.21
N SER A 85 -6.04 3.16 6.12
CA SER A 85 -7.43 3.46 6.48
C SER A 85 -7.58 4.88 7.01
N LYS A 86 -6.67 5.34 7.89
CA LYS A 86 -6.69 6.73 8.38
C LYS A 86 -6.47 7.76 7.29
N ILE A 87 -5.55 7.49 6.36
CA ILE A 87 -5.30 8.39 5.23
C ILE A 87 -6.54 8.49 4.35
N LEU A 88 -7.10 7.34 3.94
CA LEU A 88 -8.30 7.31 3.10
C LEU A 88 -9.50 7.98 3.78
N HIS A 89 -9.64 7.81 5.10
CA HIS A 89 -10.69 8.48 5.85
C HIS A 89 -10.51 9.99 5.85
N ALA A 90 -9.32 10.49 6.16
CA ALA A 90 -9.02 11.93 6.15
C ALA A 90 -9.15 12.54 4.74
N GLU A 91 -8.75 11.80 3.69
CA GLU A 91 -8.93 12.21 2.29
C GLU A 91 -10.42 12.30 1.93
N GLY A 92 -11.23 11.31 2.32
CA GLY A 92 -12.67 11.32 2.10
C GLY A 92 -13.38 12.46 2.85
N GLU A 93 -12.97 12.74 4.09
CA GLU A 93 -13.49 13.89 4.85
C GLU A 93 -13.10 15.22 4.19
N ALA A 94 -11.85 15.36 3.75
CA ALA A 94 -11.39 16.56 3.06
C ALA A 94 -12.13 16.78 1.74
N GLU A 95 -12.36 15.71 0.97
CA GLU A 95 -13.11 15.76 -0.28
C GLU A 95 -14.59 16.13 -0.03
N ALA A 96 -15.21 15.54 0.99
CA ALA A 96 -16.58 15.89 1.38
C ALA A 96 -16.71 17.36 1.78
N ILE A 97 -15.80 17.87 2.62
CA ILE A 97 -15.77 19.28 3.02
C ILE A 97 -15.56 20.19 1.81
N LYS A 98 -14.68 19.80 0.89
CA LYS A 98 -14.44 20.55 -0.34
C LYS A 98 -15.70 20.64 -1.19
N LEU A 99 -16.41 19.53 -1.40
CA LEU A 99 -17.65 19.50 -2.16
C LEU A 99 -18.74 20.35 -1.52
N VAL A 100 -18.89 20.30 -0.19
CA VAL A 100 -19.83 21.13 0.56
C VAL A 100 -19.49 22.61 0.41
N ASN A 101 -18.22 23.00 0.50
CA ASN A 101 -17.81 24.39 0.31
C ASN A 101 -18.03 24.86 -1.14
N GLU A 102 -17.69 24.04 -2.14
CA GLU A 102 -17.94 24.37 -3.55
C GLU A 102 -19.45 24.58 -3.81
N ALA A 103 -20.30 23.72 -3.25
CA ALA A 103 -21.75 23.90 -3.32
C ALA A 103 -22.18 25.19 -2.59
N ALA A 104 -21.64 25.45 -1.40
CA ALA A 104 -21.98 26.65 -0.63
C ALA A 104 -21.61 27.94 -1.38
N ASP A 105 -20.42 28.01 -1.99
CA ASP A 105 -19.98 29.15 -2.77
C ASP A 105 -20.86 29.38 -4.00
N GLN A 106 -21.25 28.32 -4.71
CA GLN A 106 -22.13 28.42 -5.87
C GLN A 106 -23.52 28.94 -5.49
N TYR A 107 -24.15 28.37 -4.45
CA TYR A 107 -25.55 28.65 -4.14
C TYR A 107 -25.75 29.81 -3.16
N PHE A 108 -24.86 30.03 -2.20
CA PHE A 108 -25.04 31.06 -1.18
C PHE A 108 -24.37 32.37 -1.55
N VAL A 109 -23.13 32.36 -2.05
CA VAL A 109 -22.43 33.62 -2.37
C VAL A 109 -23.08 34.32 -3.57
N GLY A 110 -23.43 33.56 -4.62
CA GLY A 110 -24.13 34.11 -5.79
C GLY A 110 -25.49 34.73 -5.43
N ASN A 111 -26.31 34.00 -4.66
CA ASN A 111 -27.63 34.48 -4.25
C ASN A 111 -27.54 35.61 -3.22
N ALA A 112 -26.58 35.59 -2.28
CA ALA A 112 -26.40 36.67 -1.31
C ALA A 112 -25.92 37.97 -1.99
N GLN A 113 -25.04 37.88 -2.99
CA GLN A 113 -24.65 39.05 -3.78
C GLN A 113 -25.82 39.61 -4.59
N LEU A 114 -26.65 38.74 -5.17
CA LEU A 114 -27.86 39.16 -5.88
C LEU A 114 -28.84 39.87 -4.95
N LEU A 115 -29.13 39.27 -3.78
CA LEU A 115 -30.01 39.86 -2.78
C LEU A 115 -29.49 41.23 -2.32
N ARG A 116 -28.19 41.33 -2.00
CA ARG A 116 -27.57 42.59 -1.58
C ARG A 116 -27.57 43.66 -2.67
N LYS A 117 -27.47 43.27 -3.95
CA LYS A 117 -27.63 44.20 -5.08
C LYS A 117 -29.07 44.68 -5.21
N LEU A 118 -30.06 43.80 -5.02
CA LEU A 118 -31.48 44.17 -5.04
C LEU A 118 -31.84 45.08 -3.85
N GLU A 119 -31.37 44.77 -2.64
CA GLU A 119 -31.53 45.63 -1.46
C GLU A 119 -30.87 47.00 -1.66
N ALA A 120 -29.65 47.04 -2.20
CA ALA A 120 -28.98 48.31 -2.50
C ALA A 120 -29.72 49.13 -3.57
N MET A 121 -30.30 48.47 -4.57
CA MET A 121 -31.14 49.09 -5.58
C MET A 121 -32.46 49.61 -4.98
N GLU A 122 -33.13 48.82 -4.14
CA GLU A 122 -34.35 49.23 -3.43
C GLU A 122 -34.08 50.40 -2.47
N ALA A 123 -32.99 50.36 -1.71
CA ALA A 123 -32.56 51.46 -0.84
C ALA A 123 -32.27 52.73 -1.65
N SER A 124 -31.62 52.60 -2.82
CA SER A 124 -31.34 53.73 -3.70
C SER A 124 -32.61 54.31 -4.33
N LEU A 125 -33.58 53.46 -4.69
CA LEU A 125 -34.88 53.88 -5.25
C LEU A 125 -35.81 54.48 -4.18
N SER A 126 -35.78 53.98 -2.94
CA SER A 126 -36.58 54.50 -1.83
C SER A 126 -36.07 55.85 -1.32
N HIS A 127 -34.75 56.08 -1.35
CA HIS A 127 -34.14 57.33 -0.86
C HIS A 127 -33.94 58.39 -1.96
N ASN A 128 -34.10 58.04 -3.25
CA ASN A 128 -34.12 58.99 -4.37
C ASN A 128 -35.40 58.81 -5.22
N ALA A 129 -36.54 59.20 -4.67
CA ALA A 129 -37.81 59.29 -5.39
C ALA A 129 -37.89 60.52 -6.32
N LYS A 130 -36.95 60.68 -7.24
CA LYS A 130 -37.11 61.61 -8.38
C LYS A 130 -37.09 60.82 -9.68
N ILE A 131 -38.21 60.13 -9.92
CA ILE A 131 -38.55 59.57 -11.22
C ILE A 131 -38.77 60.75 -12.17
N VAL A 132 -37.75 61.09 -12.97
CA VAL A 132 -37.94 61.92 -14.15
C VAL A 132 -38.22 60.96 -15.29
N ILE A 133 -39.42 61.02 -15.84
CA ILE A 133 -39.77 60.40 -17.12
C ILE A 133 -39.61 61.50 -18.17
N PRO A 134 -38.48 61.59 -18.90
CA PRO A 134 -38.48 62.34 -20.14
C PRO A 134 -39.22 61.49 -21.17
N SER A 135 -40.08 62.14 -21.95
CA SER A 135 -40.86 61.58 -23.05
C SER A 135 -40.02 61.17 -24.27
N GLY A 136 -38.88 60.52 -24.05
CA GLY A 136 -37.98 60.07 -25.09
C GLY A 136 -36.63 59.63 -24.52
N THR A 137 -36.43 58.32 -24.46
CA THR A 137 -35.15 57.58 -24.51
C THR A 137 -34.01 57.97 -23.56
N GLU A 138 -33.60 56.97 -22.78
CA GLU A 138 -32.39 56.83 -21.93
C GLU A 138 -32.44 57.38 -20.49
N LEU A 139 -32.55 56.43 -19.55
CA LEU A 139 -32.35 56.60 -18.13
C LEU A 139 -30.84 56.77 -17.85
N VAL A 140 -30.39 58.00 -17.62
CA VAL A 140 -29.03 58.29 -17.16
C VAL A 140 -29.05 58.55 -15.65
N ASN A 141 -28.37 57.71 -14.88
CA ASN A 141 -28.25 57.85 -13.43
C ASN A 141 -27.10 58.83 -13.09
N ILE A 142 -27.42 60.10 -12.91
CA ILE A 142 -26.42 61.16 -12.61
C ILE A 142 -26.25 61.27 -11.09
N ILE A 143 -25.59 60.28 -10.47
CA ILE A 143 -25.20 60.35 -9.04
C ILE A 143 -23.71 60.00 -8.82
N GLY A 144 -23.01 59.49 -9.85
CA GLY A 144 -21.62 59.03 -9.71
C GLY A 144 -20.51 60.08 -9.86
N GLU A 145 -20.70 61.18 -10.59
CA GLU A 145 -19.57 62.05 -10.99
C GLU A 145 -19.21 63.20 -10.03
N MET A 146 -19.98 63.42 -8.95
CA MET A 146 -19.71 64.48 -7.96
C MET A 146 -19.32 63.97 -6.57
N ALA A 147 -19.35 62.66 -6.32
CA ALA A 147 -18.89 62.07 -5.05
C ALA A 147 -17.43 61.63 -5.19
N GLY A 148 -16.52 62.61 -5.16
CA GLY A 148 -15.08 62.42 -5.28
C GLY A 148 -14.53 61.36 -4.32
N ILE A 149 -13.95 60.31 -4.89
CA ILE A 149 -12.98 59.49 -4.18
C ILE A 149 -11.68 60.27 -4.03
N VAL A 150 -11.28 60.56 -2.79
CA VAL A 150 -9.93 61.06 -2.50
C VAL A 150 -8.97 59.85 -2.54
N PRO A 151 -7.92 59.84 -3.38
CA PRO A 151 -6.94 58.75 -3.35
C PRO A 151 -6.14 58.81 -2.04
N ILE A 152 -6.15 57.74 -1.26
CA ILE A 152 -5.30 57.60 -0.08
C ILE A 152 -3.93 57.10 -0.56
N GLU A 153 -2.89 57.88 -0.30
CA GLU A 153 -1.51 57.52 -0.61
C GLU A 153 -0.98 56.49 0.40
N GLN A 154 -0.73 55.26 -0.05
CA GLN A 154 -0.13 54.21 0.77
C GLN A 154 1.37 54.49 0.98
N LYS A 155 1.71 54.92 2.19
CA LYS A 155 3.10 55.03 2.66
C LYS A 155 3.75 53.65 2.63
N ARG A 156 4.70 53.43 1.70
CA ARG A 156 5.59 52.25 1.70
C ARG A 156 6.34 52.18 3.03
N LEU A 157 6.03 51.20 3.87
CA LEU A 157 6.94 50.79 4.94
C LEU A 157 8.16 50.12 4.29
N LYS A 158 9.32 50.78 4.40
CA LYS A 158 10.60 50.14 4.16
C LYS A 158 10.84 49.12 5.29
N ASN A 159 10.84 47.84 4.96
CA ASN A 159 11.45 46.83 5.81
C ASN A 159 12.90 46.67 5.36
N ASP A 160 13.78 47.47 5.97
CA ASP A 160 15.21 47.23 5.93
C ASP A 160 15.54 46.22 7.04
N LEU A 161 15.74 44.95 6.67
CA LEU A 161 16.60 44.01 7.40
C LEU A 161 17.37 43.14 6.39
N PRO A 162 18.69 42.93 6.57
CA PRO A 162 19.54 42.30 5.58
C PRO A 162 19.29 40.79 5.50
N ILE A 163 19.03 40.29 4.28
CA ILE A 163 18.97 38.85 4.00
C ILE A 163 20.41 38.34 3.89
N ASP A 164 20.91 37.69 4.94
CA ASP A 164 22.17 36.96 4.93
C ASP A 164 22.09 35.75 3.97
N ARG A 165 22.60 35.92 2.75
CA ARG A 165 22.77 34.85 1.76
C ARG A 165 24.05 34.05 1.98
N LYS A 166 24.23 33.43 3.15
CA LYS A 166 25.37 32.50 3.37
C LYS A 166 25.05 31.07 3.78
N HIS A 167 23.79 30.64 3.84
CA HIS A 167 23.51 29.27 4.33
C HIS A 167 22.59 28.38 3.47
N MET A 168 22.37 28.70 2.18
CA MET A 168 21.59 27.83 1.28
C MET A 168 22.38 27.45 0.01
N ALA A 169 23.60 26.94 0.20
CA ALA A 169 24.37 26.30 -0.86
C ALA A 169 24.90 24.95 -0.37
N LYS A 170 23.99 24.04 -0.02
CA LYS A 170 24.26 22.61 0.16
C LYS A 170 22.94 21.86 0.02
N LEU A 171 22.82 21.12 -1.08
CA LEU A 171 21.87 20.05 -1.42
C LEU A 171 21.09 20.26 -2.72
N GLU A 172 21.83 20.50 -3.81
CA GLU A 172 21.43 19.90 -5.10
C GLU A 172 22.50 18.86 -5.46
N LYS A 173 22.13 17.58 -5.41
CA LYS A 173 22.94 16.49 -5.97
C LYS A 173 22.56 16.37 -7.45
N PRO A 174 23.51 16.41 -8.40
CA PRO A 174 23.22 16.08 -9.80
C PRO A 174 23.10 14.57 -9.99
N ILE A 175 22.06 14.16 -10.71
CA ILE A 175 21.81 12.79 -11.16
C ILE A 175 22.78 12.50 -12.32
N LEU A 176 23.76 11.63 -12.09
CA LEU A 176 24.59 11.05 -13.15
C LEU A 176 23.75 10.06 -13.96
N ARG A 177 23.47 10.39 -15.22
CA ARG A 177 23.12 9.39 -16.25
C ARG A 177 24.42 8.80 -16.80
N GLU A 178 24.60 7.49 -16.63
CA GLU A 178 25.64 6.75 -17.34
C GLU A 178 25.35 6.70 -18.84
N PRO A 179 26.37 6.76 -19.72
CA PRO A 179 26.19 6.53 -21.14
C PRO A 179 26.20 5.04 -21.47
N SER A 180 25.20 4.60 -22.23
CA SER A 180 25.15 3.34 -22.93
C SER A 180 26.39 3.13 -23.81
N ARG A 181 27.10 2.02 -23.61
CA ARG A 181 28.07 1.48 -24.57
C ARG A 181 27.50 0.22 -25.21
N SER A 182 27.56 0.22 -26.55
CA SER A 182 27.74 -0.91 -27.50
C SER A 182 27.01 -2.23 -27.21
#